data_AF-A0A3D5YF38-F1
#
_entry.id   AF-A0A3D5YF38-F1
#
_cell.length_a   1.000
_cell.length_b   1.000
_cell.length_c   1.000
_cell.angle_alpha   90.00
_cell.angle_beta   90.00
_cell.angle_gamma   90.00
#
_symmetry.space_group_name_H-M   'P 1'
#
loop_
_entity.id
_entity.type
_entity.pdbx_description
1 polymer ?
#
loop_
_entity_poly.entity_id
_entity_poly.type
_entity_poly.pdbx_seq_one_letter_code
_entity_poly.pdbx_strand_id
1 'polypeptide(L)' 'METAFDKDSIDRLAPIIDTDGDSFPDKEDLCPLIPESRNGITDYDGCPEL' A
#
# COMPACT_ATOMS: atom_id res chain seq x y z
N MET A 1 -14.51 26.31 -0.01
CA MET A 1 -13.04 26.39 -0.08
C MET A 1 -12.52 25.52 1.05
N GLU A 2 -12.02 24.32 0.87
CA GLU A 2 -11.62 23.56 -0.32
C GLU A 2 -12.08 22.10 -0.14
N THR A 3 -12.53 21.50 -1.22
CA THR A 3 -12.87 20.08 -1.32
C THR A 3 -11.65 19.34 -1.84
N ALA A 4 -10.96 18.57 -1.01
CA ALA A 4 -9.96 17.58 -1.45
C ALA A 4 -9.66 16.58 -0.32
N PHE A 5 -10.66 15.78 0.06
CA PHE A 5 -10.35 14.40 0.38
C PHE A 5 -10.50 13.72 -0.97
N ASP A 6 -9.38 13.56 -1.68
CA ASP A 6 -9.32 13.02 -3.04
C ASP A 6 -10.19 11.77 -3.15
N LYS A 7 -11.30 11.94 -3.85
CA LYS A 7 -12.31 10.91 -4.12
C LYS A 7 -11.90 10.02 -5.29
N ASP A 8 -10.62 9.69 -5.40
CA ASP A 8 -10.13 8.69 -6.34
C ASP A 8 -9.97 7.29 -5.70
N SER A 9 -10.12 7.16 -4.37
CA SER A 9 -9.85 5.88 -3.68
C SER A 9 -11.08 4.98 -3.44
N ILE A 10 -12.21 5.21 -4.12
CA ILE A 10 -13.39 4.31 -4.06
C ILE A 10 -13.74 3.78 -5.45
N ASP A 11 -12.76 3.27 -6.19
CA ASP A 11 -13.04 2.54 -7.43
C ASP A 11 -13.53 1.10 -7.11
N ARG A 12 -14.80 1.03 -6.68
CA ARG A 12 -15.76 -0.06 -6.97
C ARG A 12 -15.49 -1.47 -6.38
N LEU A 13 -15.91 -1.62 -5.11
CA LEU A 13 -16.54 -2.81 -4.49
C LEU A 13 -15.71 -4.08 -4.20
N ALA A 14 -14.42 -4.15 -4.51
CA ALA A 14 -13.55 -5.19 -3.95
C ALA A 14 -12.86 -4.65 -2.67
N PRO A 15 -12.84 -5.41 -1.55
CA PRO A 15 -11.96 -5.05 -0.44
C PRO A 15 -10.52 -5.04 -0.97
N ILE A 16 -9.83 -3.91 -0.82
CA ILE A 16 -8.39 -3.84 -1.06
C ILE A 16 -7.77 -4.69 0.04
N ILE A 17 -7.21 -5.84 -0.33
CA ILE A 17 -6.54 -6.74 0.60
C ILE A 17 -5.10 -6.24 0.72
N ASP A 18 -4.71 -6.04 1.97
CA ASP A 18 -3.37 -5.68 2.42
C ASP A 18 -3.14 -6.61 3.63
N THR A 19 -2.41 -7.69 3.38
CA THR A 19 -2.34 -8.82 4.30
C THR A 19 -1.37 -8.58 5.45
N ASP A 20 -0.34 -7.75 5.27
CA ASP A 20 0.62 -7.41 6.32
C ASP A 20 0.45 -6.00 6.92
N GLY A 21 -0.38 -5.16 6.31
CA GLY A 21 -0.83 -3.88 6.84
C GLY A 21 0.17 -2.75 6.65
N ASP A 22 1.02 -2.82 5.63
CA ASP A 22 2.04 -1.81 5.35
C ASP A 22 1.56 -0.66 4.42
N SER A 23 0.29 -0.70 4.02
CA SER A 23 -0.39 0.24 3.10
C SER A 23 -0.12 0.00 1.60
N PHE A 24 0.47 -1.12 1.22
CA PHE A 24 0.51 -1.61 -0.15
C PHE A 24 -0.56 -2.70 -0.36
N PRO A 25 -1.42 -2.59 -1.39
CA PRO A 25 -2.34 -3.67 -1.72
C PRO A 25 -1.58 -4.94 -2.14
N ASP A 26 -2.02 -6.13 -1.72
CA ASP A 26 -1.40 -7.43 -2.07
C ASP A 26 -1.13 -7.63 -3.57
N LYS A 27 -1.91 -6.96 -4.43
CA LYS A 27 -1.77 -7.00 -5.90
C LYS A 27 -0.64 -6.13 -6.46
N GLU A 28 -0.19 -5.16 -5.67
CA GLU A 28 0.83 -4.15 -6.01
C GLU A 28 2.07 -4.28 -5.11
N ASP A 29 1.97 -5.08 -4.05
CA ASP A 29 3.03 -5.42 -3.11
C ASP A 29 3.90 -6.61 -3.60
N LEU A 30 5.22 -6.45 -3.58
CA LEU A 30 6.18 -7.53 -3.88
C LEU A 30 6.31 -8.56 -2.74
N CYS A 31 6.01 -8.17 -1.50
CA CYS A 31 6.06 -9.00 -0.31
C CYS A 31 4.73 -9.00 0.49
N PRO A 32 3.61 -9.54 -0.04
CA PRO A 32 2.26 -9.44 0.57
C PRO A 32 2.09 -10.03 1.99
N LEU A 33 3.11 -10.65 2.56
CA LEU A 33 3.07 -11.31 3.86
C LEU A 33 4.12 -10.73 4.83
N ILE A 34 4.91 -9.77 4.39
CA ILE A 34 6.04 -9.23 5.15
C ILE A 34 6.06 -7.72 4.97
N PRO A 35 5.75 -6.95 6.02
CA PRO A 35 5.54 -5.53 5.88
C PRO A 35 6.83 -4.81 5.48
N GLU A 36 6.69 -3.88 4.55
CA GLU A 36 7.74 -2.95 4.14
C GLU A 36 8.31 -2.18 5.34
N SER A 37 9.61 -1.90 5.29
CA SER A 37 10.34 -1.17 6.32
C SER A 37 10.97 0.08 5.74
N ARG A 38 10.35 1.24 5.96
CA ARG A 38 10.85 2.53 5.46
C ARG A 38 12.18 2.92 6.10
N ASN A 39 13.26 2.46 5.48
CA ASN A 39 14.63 2.67 5.93
C ASN A 39 15.44 3.52 4.94
N GLY A 40 14.79 3.99 3.86
CA GLY A 40 15.39 4.82 2.82
C GLY A 40 15.97 4.02 1.66
N ILE A 41 15.66 2.73 1.57
CA ILE A 41 16.10 1.82 0.51
C ILE A 41 14.83 1.19 -0.05
N THR A 42 14.49 1.56 -1.29
CA THR A 42 13.38 0.97 -2.04
C THR A 42 12.01 0.95 -1.34
N ASP A 43 11.74 1.89 -0.43
CA ASP A 43 10.50 2.08 0.36
C ASP A 43 9.13 2.10 -0.38
N TYR A 44 9.09 1.88 -1.70
CA TYR A 44 7.87 1.94 -2.53
C TYR A 44 7.57 0.63 -3.27
N ASP A 45 8.29 -0.45 -2.97
CA ASP A 45 8.11 -1.75 -3.61
C ASP A 45 7.30 -2.74 -2.77
N GLY A 46 6.97 -2.38 -1.52
CA GLY A 46 6.22 -3.23 -0.59
C GLY A 46 7.08 -4.33 0.08
N CYS A 47 8.39 -4.39 -0.19
CA CYS A 47 9.26 -5.38 0.43
C CYS A 47 10.19 -4.76 1.47
N PRO A 48 10.45 -5.45 2.59
CA PRO A 48 11.57 -5.09 3.46
C PRO A 48 12.90 -5.47 2.80
N GLU A 49 13.86 -4.57 2.94
CA GLU A 49 15.23 -4.80 2.54
C GLU A 49 15.98 -5.67 3.58
N LEU A 50 16.84 -6.58 3.09
CA LEU A 50 17.68 -7.46 3.92
C LEU A 50 18.92 -6.76 4.49
#